data_AF-A0A518ETF6-F1
#
_entry.id   AF-A0A518ETF6-F1
#
_cell.length_a   1.000
_cell.length_b   1.000
_cell.length_c   1.000
_cell.angle_alpha   90.00
_cell.angle_beta   90.00
_cell.angle_gamma   90.00
#
_symmetry.space_group_name_H-M   'P 1'
#
loop_
_entity.id
_entity.type
_entity.pdbx_description
1 polymer ?
#
loop_
_entity_poly.entity_id
_entity_poly.type
_entity_poly.pdbx_seq_one_letter_code
_entity_poly.pdbx_strand_id
1 'polypeptide(L)'
;MPASDGWEASRPVGGGIPAALLVSAIAILVVVVSMPRFRAHVLEANREDAKLTIGLLGGAVFRNTLPRGVPMIPDSEGDTPGAIPASLRHLDSADAGLFELVRDVKRLKHRFPDARRTGTSGELLHHGYRFATGYVYRNAVTEKALVAWPDAYDKSGDIAFATVSSGAIYGHPNGGLWSGADRSSTVEARIELTPGGTQALFHVDLSDESWVLIQAPIATGE
;
A
#
# COMPACT_ATOMS: atom_id res chain seq x y z
N MET A 1 -87.02 -38.59 -5.59
CA MET A 1 -85.55 -38.76 -5.61
C MET A 1 -84.94 -37.41 -5.95
N PRO A 2 -84.34 -36.68 -4.99
CA PRO A 2 -83.70 -35.41 -5.29
C PRO A 2 -82.31 -35.64 -5.88
N ALA A 3 -81.98 -34.86 -6.90
CA ALA A 3 -80.65 -34.74 -7.48
C ALA A 3 -79.71 -34.14 -6.41
N SER A 4 -78.61 -34.83 -6.14
CA SER A 4 -77.54 -34.32 -5.28
C SER A 4 -76.69 -33.33 -6.09
N ASP A 5 -76.84 -32.04 -5.77
CA ASP A 5 -76.04 -30.95 -6.30
C ASP A 5 -74.55 -31.19 -6.05
N GLY A 6 -73.79 -31.23 -7.16
CA GLY A 6 -72.35 -31.23 -7.16
C GLY A 6 -71.81 -29.85 -6.80
N TRP A 7 -71.27 -29.73 -5.58
CA TRP A 7 -70.41 -28.62 -5.17
C TRP A 7 -68.99 -29.16 -4.97
N GLU A 8 -68.37 -29.68 -6.02
CA GLU A 8 -66.92 -29.89 -5.99
C GLU A 8 -66.26 -28.51 -6.04
N ALA A 9 -66.05 -27.96 -4.84
CA ALA A 9 -65.21 -26.81 -4.60
C ALA A 9 -63.83 -27.09 -5.20
N SER A 10 -63.57 -26.49 -6.35
CA SER A 10 -62.25 -26.45 -6.98
C SER A 10 -61.30 -25.77 -6.00
N ARG A 11 -60.64 -26.57 -5.16
CA ARG A 11 -59.59 -26.06 -4.27
C ARG A 11 -58.49 -25.52 -5.17
N PRO A 12 -58.10 -24.24 -5.04
CA PRO A 12 -56.97 -23.73 -5.80
C PRO A 12 -55.76 -24.60 -5.41
N VAL A 13 -55.18 -25.26 -6.41
CA VAL A 13 -53.88 -25.91 -6.29
C VAL A 13 -52.89 -24.79 -6.04
N GLY A 14 -52.71 -24.46 -4.76
CA GLY A 14 -51.78 -23.44 -4.30
C GLY A 14 -50.37 -23.90 -4.61
N GLY A 15 -49.90 -23.56 -5.81
CA GLY A 15 -48.49 -23.63 -6.19
C GLY A 15 -47.70 -22.61 -5.37
N GLY A 16 -47.56 -22.85 -4.08
CA GLY A 16 -46.67 -22.08 -3.22
C GLY A 16 -45.24 -22.24 -3.73
N ILE A 17 -44.50 -21.12 -3.80
CA ILE A 17 -43.07 -21.15 -4.11
C ILE A 17 -42.42 -22.11 -3.10
N PRO A 18 -41.66 -23.13 -3.56
CA PRO A 18 -40.96 -24.04 -2.67
C PRO A 18 -40.16 -23.24 -1.63
N ALA A 19 -40.35 -23.52 -0.35
CA ALA A 19 -39.71 -22.78 0.74
C ALA A 19 -38.17 -22.70 0.57
N ALA A 20 -37.57 -23.73 -0.02
CA ALA A 20 -36.15 -23.75 -0.37
C ALA A 20 -35.74 -22.60 -1.32
N LEU A 21 -36.55 -22.30 -2.36
CA LEU A 21 -36.26 -21.21 -3.29
C LEU A 21 -36.32 -19.85 -2.59
N LEU A 22 -37.26 -19.67 -1.66
CA LEU A 22 -37.37 -18.44 -0.88
C LEU A 22 -36.13 -18.25 0.03
N VAL A 23 -35.71 -19.29 0.74
CA VAL A 23 -34.51 -19.26 1.59
C VAL A 23 -33.26 -18.96 0.77
N SER A 24 -33.09 -19.61 -0.39
CA SER A 24 -31.98 -19.34 -1.30
C SER A 24 -31.98 -17.89 -1.81
N ALA A 25 -33.14 -17.35 -2.18
CA ALA A 25 -33.25 -15.96 -2.62
C ALA A 25 -32.88 -14.97 -1.50
N ILE A 26 -33.34 -15.21 -0.26
CA ILE A 26 -32.98 -14.40 0.91
C ILE A 26 -31.47 -14.47 1.18
N ALA A 27 -30.88 -15.67 1.14
CA ALA A 27 -29.44 -15.85 1.36
C ALA A 27 -28.61 -15.07 0.33
N ILE A 28 -28.96 -15.15 -0.96
CA ILE A 28 -28.30 -14.38 -2.03
C ILE A 28 -28.44 -12.88 -1.78
N LEU A 29 -29.64 -12.41 -1.43
CA LEU A 29 -29.89 -11.00 -1.13
C LEU A 29 -29.02 -10.51 0.04
N VAL A 30 -28.92 -11.29 1.12
CA VAL A 30 -28.08 -10.96 2.28
C VAL A 30 -26.61 -10.84 1.87
N VAL A 31 -26.09 -11.76 1.04
CA VAL A 31 -24.71 -11.71 0.55
C VAL A 31 -24.47 -10.44 -0.28
N VAL A 32 -25.34 -10.16 -1.24
CA VAL A 32 -25.22 -8.99 -2.13
C VAL A 32 -25.27 -7.67 -1.35
N VAL A 33 -26.17 -7.56 -0.37
CA VAL A 33 -26.29 -6.35 0.48
C VAL A 33 -25.13 -6.22 1.46
N SER A 34 -24.51 -7.33 1.89
CA SER A 34 -23.40 -7.30 2.84
C SER A 34 -22.04 -7.05 2.16
N MET A 35 -21.88 -7.41 0.89
CA MET A 35 -20.61 -7.27 0.15
C MET A 35 -20.00 -5.85 0.19
N PRO A 36 -20.76 -4.76 -0.01
CA PRO A 36 -20.21 -3.40 0.06
C PRO A 36 -19.59 -3.07 1.43
N ARG A 37 -20.21 -3.53 2.52
CA ARG A 37 -19.69 -3.32 3.88
C ARG A 37 -18.42 -4.13 4.12
N PHE A 38 -18.40 -5.39 3.70
CA PHE A 38 -17.19 -6.20 3.78
C PHE A 38 -16.04 -5.59 2.98
N ARG A 39 -16.31 -5.07 1.78
CA ARG A 39 -15.31 -4.35 0.97
C ARG A 39 -14.77 -3.13 1.71
N ALA A 40 -15.64 -2.28 2.27
CA ALA A 40 -15.22 -1.11 3.04
C ALA A 40 -14.33 -1.48 4.23
N HIS A 41 -14.68 -2.54 4.97
CA HIS A 41 -13.84 -3.04 6.08
C HIS A 41 -12.48 -3.55 5.62
N VAL A 42 -12.42 -4.27 4.49
CA VAL A 42 -11.14 -4.76 3.94
C VAL A 42 -10.27 -3.60 3.47
N LEU A 43 -10.85 -2.58 2.80
CA LEU A 43 -10.10 -1.40 2.36
C LEU A 43 -9.53 -0.62 3.55
N GLU A 44 -10.32 -0.43 4.60
CA GLU A 44 -9.85 0.24 5.82
C GLU A 44 -8.76 -0.57 6.53
N ALA A 45 -8.91 -1.90 6.62
CA ALA A 45 -7.89 -2.77 7.22
C ALA A 45 -6.56 -2.71 6.44
N ASN A 46 -6.61 -2.77 5.10
CA ASN A 46 -5.42 -2.64 4.26
C ASN A 46 -4.77 -1.27 4.40
N ARG A 47 -5.58 -0.20 4.52
CA ARG A 47 -5.11 1.18 4.72
C ARG A 47 -4.33 1.33 6.03
N GLU A 48 -4.91 0.86 7.13
CA GLU A 48 -4.26 0.91 8.45
C GLU A 48 -3.00 0.05 8.49
N ASP A 49 -3.03 -1.12 7.87
CA ASP A 49 -1.87 -1.99 7.77
C ASP A 49 -0.75 -1.38 6.92
N ALA A 50 -1.09 -0.76 5.78
CA ALA A 50 -0.13 -0.03 4.95
C ALA A 50 0.50 1.15 5.68
N LYS A 51 -0.28 1.90 6.46
CA LYS A 51 0.21 3.00 7.30
C LYS A 51 1.15 2.52 8.41
N LEU A 52 0.83 1.41 9.07
CA LEU A 52 1.73 0.81 10.05
C LEU A 52 3.01 0.29 9.39
N THR A 53 2.87 -0.40 8.26
CA THR A 53 3.97 -0.96 7.47
C THR A 53 4.94 0.13 7.02
N ILE A 54 4.43 1.22 6.44
CA ILE A 54 5.28 2.30 5.94
C ILE A 54 6.05 2.96 7.09
N GLY A 55 5.44 3.15 8.27
CA GLY A 55 6.13 3.68 9.45
C GLY A 55 7.25 2.75 9.96
N LEU A 56 6.99 1.44 10.01
CA LEU A 56 7.99 0.45 10.43
C LEU A 56 9.15 0.32 9.45
N LEU A 57 8.82 0.23 8.16
CA LEU A 57 9.81 0.14 7.09
C LEU A 57 10.60 1.44 6.97
N GLY A 58 9.95 2.60 7.05
CA GLY A 58 10.63 3.90 7.04
C GLY A 58 11.67 4.00 8.16
N GLY A 59 11.31 3.59 9.38
CA GLY A 59 12.27 3.50 10.48
C GLY A 59 13.46 2.58 10.19
N ALA A 60 13.25 1.43 9.56
CA ALA A 60 14.33 0.52 9.21
C ALA A 60 15.18 1.02 8.03
N VAL A 61 14.55 1.56 6.99
CA VAL A 61 15.21 2.11 5.80
C VAL A 61 16.10 3.28 6.21
N PHE A 62 15.56 4.28 6.92
CA PHE A 62 16.30 5.50 7.24
C PHE A 62 17.29 5.35 8.39
N ARG A 63 17.08 4.44 9.36
CA ARG A 63 18.10 4.17 10.41
C ARG A 63 19.32 3.44 9.86
N ASN A 64 19.15 2.62 8.82
CA ASN A 64 20.25 1.84 8.25
C ASN A 64 20.97 2.57 7.09
N THR A 65 20.45 3.71 6.61
CA THR A 65 20.98 4.45 5.45
C THR A 65 21.53 5.85 5.74
N LEU A 66 21.70 6.25 7.01
CA LEU A 66 22.26 7.57 7.35
C LEU A 66 23.69 7.49 7.90
N PRO A 67 24.69 7.96 7.14
CA PRO A 67 25.52 9.05 7.63
C PRO A 67 24.62 10.28 7.82
N ARG A 68 24.57 10.84 9.04
CA ARG A 68 23.84 12.09 9.32
C ARG A 68 24.40 13.20 8.43
N GLY A 69 23.55 13.76 7.55
CA GLY A 69 23.79 15.03 6.86
C GLY A 69 25.06 15.07 6.01
N VAL A 70 24.97 14.60 4.76
CA VAL A 70 25.91 15.03 3.73
C VAL A 70 25.24 16.21 3.01
N PRO A 71 25.60 17.47 3.31
CA PRO A 71 25.37 18.52 2.32
C PRO A 71 26.09 18.05 1.04
N MET A 72 25.42 18.13 -0.11
CA MET A 72 26.09 17.89 -1.39
C MET A 72 27.20 18.92 -1.58
N ILE A 73 28.39 18.60 -1.07
CA ILE A 73 29.65 19.29 -1.34
C ILE A 73 30.61 18.17 -1.75
N PRO A 74 31.25 18.29 -2.93
CA PRO A 74 32.12 17.26 -3.44
C PRO A 74 33.41 17.17 -2.60
N ASP A 75 33.83 15.92 -2.41
CA ASP A 75 35.21 15.45 -2.21
C ASP A 75 35.94 15.89 -0.93
N SER A 76 35.96 15.01 0.08
CA SER A 76 37.09 14.95 1.01
C SER A 76 37.29 13.55 1.60
N GLU A 77 38.40 12.92 1.19
CA GLU A 77 38.96 11.68 1.71
C GLU A 77 39.42 11.85 3.17
N GLY A 78 39.00 10.95 4.07
CA GLY A 78 39.56 10.91 5.43
C GLY A 78 38.71 10.19 6.48
N ASP A 79 38.71 8.85 6.41
CA ASP A 79 38.77 7.88 7.51
C ASP A 79 37.94 8.12 8.80
N THR A 80 36.90 7.31 9.08
CA THR A 80 36.45 7.02 10.47
C THR A 80 35.44 5.84 10.61
N PRO A 81 35.32 5.26 11.83
CA PRO A 81 34.76 3.94 12.11
C PRO A 81 33.23 3.90 12.24
N GLY A 82 32.65 2.86 11.64
CA GLY A 82 31.22 2.56 11.65
C GLY A 82 30.85 1.62 10.50
N ALA A 83 31.64 0.55 10.30
CA ALA A 83 31.52 -0.29 9.12
C ALA A 83 30.14 -0.96 9.04
N ILE A 84 29.28 -0.39 8.21
CA ILE A 84 28.05 -1.02 7.72
C ILE A 84 28.45 -2.42 7.21
N PRO A 85 27.75 -3.50 7.65
CA PRO A 85 27.97 -4.86 7.16
C PRO A 85 28.10 -4.87 5.64
N ALA A 86 29.04 -5.63 5.08
CA ALA A 86 29.29 -5.62 3.64
C ALA A 86 28.04 -5.94 2.80
N SER A 87 27.08 -6.70 3.35
CA SER A 87 25.77 -6.97 2.75
C SER A 87 24.86 -5.73 2.64
N LEU A 88 25.02 -4.76 3.55
CA LEU A 88 24.26 -3.52 3.58
C LEU A 88 24.96 -2.37 2.81
N ARG A 89 26.24 -2.51 2.42
CA ARG A 89 26.93 -1.52 1.56
C ARG A 89 26.36 -1.45 0.14
N HIS A 90 25.68 -2.50 -0.30
CA HIS A 90 24.91 -2.47 -1.54
C HIS A 90 23.57 -1.73 -1.41
N LEU A 91 23.12 -1.33 -0.21
CA LEU A 91 21.92 -0.50 -0.02
C LEU A 91 22.11 0.97 -0.38
N ASP A 92 23.35 1.41 -0.58
CA ASP A 92 23.61 2.70 -1.22
C ASP A 92 23.36 2.66 -2.73
N SER A 93 23.34 1.46 -3.34
CA SER A 93 22.61 1.32 -4.60
C SER A 93 21.14 1.32 -4.24
N ALA A 94 20.39 2.29 -4.76
CA ALA A 94 18.93 2.40 -4.59
C ALA A 94 18.16 1.11 -4.98
N ASP A 95 18.87 0.12 -5.55
CA ASP A 95 18.40 -1.18 -6.03
C ASP A 95 18.46 -2.32 -5.01
N ALA A 96 19.18 -2.21 -3.87
CA ALA A 96 19.11 -3.28 -2.87
C ALA A 96 17.74 -3.23 -2.20
N GLY A 97 16.87 -4.08 -2.74
CA GLY A 97 15.44 -3.95 -2.63
C GLY A 97 14.96 -3.97 -1.19
N LEU A 98 13.95 -3.14 -0.92
CA LEU A 98 13.14 -3.14 0.29
C LEU A 98 12.76 -4.57 0.73
N PHE A 99 12.57 -5.47 -0.23
CA PHE A 99 12.34 -6.89 0.00
C PHE A 99 13.48 -7.60 0.76
N GLU A 100 14.75 -7.36 0.43
CA GLU A 100 15.88 -7.95 1.12
C GLU A 100 15.99 -7.41 2.55
N LEU A 101 15.76 -6.11 2.76
CA LEU A 101 15.68 -5.52 4.10
C LEU A 101 14.63 -6.23 4.97
N VAL A 102 13.44 -6.49 4.41
CA VAL A 102 12.36 -7.22 5.11
C VAL A 102 12.79 -8.65 5.44
N ARG A 103 13.51 -9.31 4.52
CA ARG A 103 13.97 -10.70 4.68
C ARG A 103 15.08 -10.84 5.73
N ASP A 104 16.01 -9.91 5.76
CA ASP A 104 17.22 -9.96 6.59
C ASP A 104 16.96 -9.49 8.03
N VAL A 105 16.04 -8.54 8.22
CA VAL A 105 15.68 -8.09 9.57
C VAL A 105 14.69 -9.07 10.19
N LYS A 106 15.18 -9.93 11.08
CA LYS A 106 14.39 -10.97 11.78
C LYS A 106 13.06 -10.46 12.35
N ARG A 107 13.02 -9.23 12.88
CA ARG A 107 11.80 -8.61 13.43
C ARG A 107 10.76 -8.25 12.35
N LEU A 108 11.21 -7.89 11.15
CA LEU A 108 10.34 -7.60 10.01
C LEU A 108 9.83 -8.89 9.37
N LYS A 109 10.69 -9.90 9.19
CA LYS A 109 10.29 -11.20 8.59
C LYS A 109 9.02 -11.82 9.19
N HIS A 110 8.86 -11.75 10.52
CA HIS A 110 7.66 -12.29 11.18
C HIS A 110 6.40 -11.44 11.00
N ARG A 111 6.55 -10.15 10.68
CA ARG A 111 5.44 -9.21 10.44
C ARG A 111 4.98 -9.19 8.99
N PHE A 112 5.83 -9.63 8.06
CA PHE A 112 5.58 -9.59 6.63
C PHE A 112 5.55 -11.00 6.00
N PRO A 113 4.66 -11.91 6.46
CA PRO A 113 4.67 -13.30 5.98
C PRO A 113 4.23 -13.47 4.52
N ASP A 114 3.43 -12.53 4.00
CA ASP A 114 2.91 -12.51 2.62
C ASP A 114 3.63 -11.50 1.72
N ALA A 115 4.64 -10.80 2.26
CA ALA A 115 5.43 -9.86 1.50
C ALA A 115 6.12 -10.58 0.34
N ARG A 116 6.01 -9.99 -0.85
CA ARG A 116 6.65 -10.51 -2.06
C ARG A 116 7.28 -9.39 -2.86
N ARG A 117 8.38 -9.69 -3.53
CA ARG A 117 8.95 -8.79 -4.52
C ARG A 117 7.99 -8.66 -5.71
N THR A 118 7.82 -7.45 -6.22
CA THR A 118 7.06 -7.19 -7.44
C THR A 118 7.85 -6.30 -8.39
N GLY A 119 7.64 -6.49 -9.69
CA GLY A 119 8.39 -5.80 -10.75
C GLY A 119 9.90 -6.06 -10.74
N THR A 120 10.62 -5.31 -11.55
CA THR A 120 12.08 -5.35 -11.64
C THR A 120 12.76 -4.45 -10.61
N SER A 121 12.10 -3.37 -10.19
CA SER A 121 12.63 -2.28 -9.37
C SER A 121 12.68 -2.54 -7.85
N GLY A 122 12.60 -3.80 -7.42
CA GLY A 122 12.74 -4.14 -5.99
C GLY A 122 11.59 -3.67 -5.10
N GLU A 123 10.41 -3.42 -5.69
CA GLU A 123 9.19 -3.09 -4.95
C GLU A 123 8.77 -4.25 -4.05
N LEU A 124 8.18 -3.91 -2.91
CA LEU A 124 7.55 -4.84 -1.99
C LEU A 124 6.03 -4.77 -2.16
N LEU A 125 5.36 -5.91 -2.27
CA LEU A 125 3.90 -6.00 -2.23
C LEU A 125 3.48 -6.72 -0.95
N HIS A 126 2.66 -6.06 -0.12
CA HIS A 126 2.16 -6.56 1.17
C HIS A 126 0.73 -6.05 1.40
N HIS A 127 -0.19 -6.96 1.77
CA HIS A 127 -1.62 -6.64 1.99
C HIS A 127 -2.28 -5.75 0.91
N GLY A 128 -1.92 -5.99 -0.36
CA GLY A 128 -2.49 -5.25 -1.49
C GLY A 128 -1.95 -3.84 -1.68
N TYR A 129 -0.90 -3.47 -0.95
CA TYR A 129 -0.13 -2.25 -1.13
C TYR A 129 1.27 -2.54 -1.67
N ARG A 130 1.72 -1.69 -2.58
CA ARG A 130 3.09 -1.66 -3.09
C ARG A 130 3.88 -0.65 -2.28
N PHE A 131 5.15 -0.95 -2.05
CA PHE A 131 6.08 -0.09 -1.34
C PHE A 131 7.37 0.04 -2.13
N ALA A 132 7.88 1.26 -2.25
CA ALA A 132 9.14 1.55 -2.90
C ALA A 132 9.84 2.75 -2.27
N THR A 133 11.16 2.74 -2.36
CA THR A 133 11.98 3.91 -2.05
C THR A 133 11.90 4.93 -3.19
N GLY A 134 12.06 6.20 -2.85
CA GLY A 134 12.04 7.30 -3.80
C GLY A 134 12.43 8.60 -3.10
N TYR A 135 11.91 9.70 -3.62
CA TYR A 135 12.13 11.04 -3.12
C TYR A 135 10.81 11.79 -3.05
N VAL A 136 10.69 12.66 -2.05
CA VAL A 136 9.63 13.65 -2.01
C VAL A 136 10.23 15.05 -2.19
N TYR A 137 9.47 15.94 -2.80
CA TYR A 137 9.80 17.36 -2.92
C TYR A 137 8.91 18.16 -1.96
N ARG A 138 9.52 18.97 -1.11
CA ARG A 138 8.82 19.80 -0.11
C ARG A 138 9.58 21.09 0.13
N ASN A 139 8.93 22.24 -0.01
CA ASN A 139 9.53 23.55 0.27
C ASN A 139 10.88 23.76 -0.44
N ALA A 140 10.98 23.37 -1.72
CA ALA A 140 12.22 23.39 -2.50
C ALA A 140 13.34 22.44 -2.04
N VAL A 141 13.04 21.48 -1.15
CA VAL A 141 13.96 20.45 -0.68
C VAL A 141 13.52 19.09 -1.19
N THR A 142 14.47 18.34 -1.76
CA THR A 142 14.28 16.94 -2.11
C THR A 142 14.81 16.05 -0.98
N GLU A 143 13.96 15.20 -0.40
CA GLU A 143 14.35 14.27 0.66
C GLU A 143 14.01 12.82 0.27
N LYS A 144 14.82 11.86 0.74
CA LYS A 144 14.53 10.44 0.52
C LYS A 144 13.21 10.08 1.21
N ALA A 145 12.39 9.31 0.51
CA ALA A 145 11.10 8.84 0.96
C ALA A 145 10.94 7.33 0.74
N LEU A 146 10.08 6.74 1.57
CA LEU A 146 9.45 5.46 1.27
C LEU A 146 7.99 5.77 0.98
N VAL A 147 7.49 5.28 -0.16
CA VAL A 147 6.14 5.54 -0.66
C VAL A 147 5.37 4.24 -0.70
N ALA A 148 4.08 4.28 -0.37
CA ALA A 148 3.17 3.16 -0.50
C ALA A 148 1.88 3.55 -1.26
N TRP A 149 1.41 2.68 -2.15
CA TRP A 149 0.18 2.90 -2.92
C TRP A 149 -0.54 1.58 -3.16
N PRO A 150 -1.87 1.59 -3.39
CA PRO A 150 -2.61 0.36 -3.60
C PRO A 150 -2.20 -0.32 -4.92
N ASP A 151 -2.06 -1.65 -4.88
CA ASP A 151 -1.85 -2.47 -6.08
C ASP A 151 -3.02 -2.32 -7.08
N ALA A 152 -4.25 -2.15 -6.59
CA ALA A 152 -5.40 -1.85 -7.42
C ALA A 152 -6.32 -0.84 -6.71
N TYR A 153 -6.50 0.34 -7.33
CA TYR A 153 -7.36 1.39 -6.79
C TYR A 153 -8.79 0.89 -6.57
N ASP A 154 -9.40 1.30 -5.45
CA ASP A 154 -10.74 0.93 -4.97
C ASP A 154 -10.90 -0.59 -4.66
N LYS A 155 -9.91 -1.43 -4.96
CA LYS A 155 -9.94 -2.87 -4.67
C LYS A 155 -9.08 -3.24 -3.49
N SER A 156 -7.83 -2.80 -3.48
CA SER A 156 -6.88 -3.06 -2.39
C SER A 156 -6.66 -1.85 -1.49
N GLY A 157 -6.93 -0.65 -1.99
CA GLY A 157 -6.89 0.59 -1.23
C GLY A 157 -7.22 1.81 -2.09
N ASP A 158 -7.33 2.96 -1.43
CA ASP A 158 -7.77 4.24 -2.03
C ASP A 158 -6.95 5.45 -1.55
N ILE A 159 -5.98 5.22 -0.67
CA ILE A 159 -5.03 6.22 -0.15
C ILE A 159 -3.61 5.78 -0.48
N ALA A 160 -2.76 6.74 -0.84
CA ALA A 160 -1.32 6.55 -0.91
C ALA A 160 -0.64 7.20 0.31
N PHE A 161 0.52 6.68 0.69
CA PHE A 161 1.29 7.12 1.83
C PHE A 161 2.71 7.45 1.43
N ALA A 162 3.32 8.41 2.11
CA ALA A 162 4.73 8.69 2.02
C ALA A 162 5.30 8.88 3.43
N THR A 163 6.45 8.28 3.71
CA THR A 163 7.23 8.60 4.90
C THR A 163 8.63 9.06 4.52
N VAL A 164 9.13 10.02 5.28
CA VAL A 164 10.39 10.71 5.01
C VAL A 164 11.39 10.43 6.12
N SER A 165 12.64 10.87 5.94
CA SER A 165 13.74 10.58 6.88
C SER A 165 13.48 11.03 8.32
N SER A 166 12.68 12.09 8.52
CA SER A 166 12.27 12.55 9.85
C SER A 166 11.28 11.60 10.57
N GLY A 167 10.72 10.60 9.87
CA GLY A 167 9.69 9.71 10.40
C GLY A 167 8.27 10.29 10.32
N ALA A 168 8.08 11.48 9.76
CA ALA A 168 6.76 11.98 9.41
C ALA A 168 6.10 11.06 8.36
N ILE A 169 4.78 10.91 8.45
CA ILE A 169 3.97 10.17 7.47
C ILE A 169 2.90 11.10 6.92
N TYR A 170 2.82 11.15 5.59
CA TYR A 170 1.82 11.86 4.82
C TYR A 170 0.88 10.87 4.14
N GLY A 171 -0.39 11.25 3.98
CA GLY A 171 -1.38 10.52 3.22
C GLY A 171 -1.95 11.39 2.10
N HIS A 172 -2.28 10.77 0.97
CA HIS A 172 -2.92 11.42 -0.17
C HIS A 172 -4.16 10.63 -0.60
N PRO A 173 -5.30 11.29 -0.84
CA PRO A 173 -6.47 10.64 -1.44
C PRO A 173 -6.10 10.25 -2.87
N ASN A 174 -5.66 9.01 -3.07
CA ASN A 174 -5.00 8.53 -4.30
C ASN A 174 -5.75 8.89 -5.58
N GLY A 175 -7.10 8.87 -5.54
CA GLY A 175 -7.94 9.24 -6.69
C GLY A 175 -7.70 8.38 -7.95
N GLY A 176 -7.02 7.24 -7.81
CA GLY A 176 -6.60 6.39 -8.93
C GLY A 176 -5.27 6.78 -9.59
N LEU A 177 -4.58 7.82 -9.11
CA LEU A 177 -3.32 8.32 -9.68
C LEU A 177 -2.18 7.29 -9.59
N TRP A 178 -2.14 6.53 -8.50
CA TRP A 178 -1.14 5.50 -8.23
C TRP A 178 -1.81 4.14 -8.03
N SER A 179 -1.73 3.28 -9.04
CA SER A 179 -2.11 1.87 -8.88
C SER A 179 -1.39 0.97 -9.88
N GLY A 180 -1.27 -0.32 -9.54
CA GLY A 180 -0.67 -1.33 -10.38
C GLY A 180 0.86 -1.28 -10.46
N ALA A 181 1.39 -2.20 -11.27
CA ALA A 181 2.81 -2.25 -11.66
C ALA A 181 3.08 -1.36 -12.89
N ASP A 182 2.11 -1.22 -13.78
CA ASP A 182 2.22 -0.41 -14.99
C ASP A 182 1.96 1.05 -14.66
N ARG A 183 3.04 1.76 -14.36
CA ARG A 183 3.08 3.19 -14.01
C ARG A 183 2.79 4.12 -15.21
N SER A 184 1.97 3.69 -16.16
CA SER A 184 1.91 4.29 -17.51
C SER A 184 0.96 5.48 -17.67
N SER A 185 0.30 5.95 -16.60
CA SER A 185 -0.57 7.11 -16.74
C SER A 185 -0.49 8.06 -15.54
N THR A 186 -0.16 9.31 -15.87
CA THR A 186 -0.55 10.56 -15.20
C THR A 186 0.19 11.08 -13.97
N VAL A 187 1.05 10.33 -13.29
CA VAL A 187 2.04 10.98 -12.42
C VAL A 187 3.32 11.05 -13.22
N GLU A 188 3.88 12.26 -13.39
CA GLU A 188 5.24 12.44 -13.87
C GLU A 188 6.21 11.81 -12.85
N ALA A 189 6.22 10.48 -12.76
CA ALA A 189 7.43 9.75 -12.47
C ALA A 189 8.35 10.11 -13.63
N ARG A 190 9.03 11.25 -13.49
CA ARG A 190 10.11 11.63 -14.36
C ARG A 190 11.16 10.55 -14.13
N ILE A 191 11.10 9.51 -14.94
CA ILE A 191 12.15 8.50 -15.03
C ILE A 191 13.31 9.26 -15.66
N GLU A 192 14.07 9.99 -14.84
CA GLU A 192 15.36 10.48 -15.23
C GLU A 192 16.21 9.23 -15.45
N LEU A 193 16.35 8.85 -16.72
CA LEU A 193 17.22 7.76 -17.13
C LEU A 193 18.65 8.16 -16.77
N THR A 194 19.09 7.80 -15.58
CA THR A 194 20.49 7.88 -15.21
C THR A 194 21.28 6.94 -16.11
N PRO A 195 22.44 7.36 -16.66
CA PRO A 195 23.31 6.47 -17.43
C PRO A 195 23.81 5.34 -16.53
N GLY A 196 23.17 4.17 -16.59
CA GLY A 196 23.51 3.01 -15.75
C GLY A 196 22.37 2.05 -15.43
N GLY A 197 21.11 2.43 -15.61
CA GLY A 197 19.97 1.54 -15.41
C GLY A 197 18.65 2.28 -15.26
N THR A 198 17.56 1.63 -15.64
CA THR A 198 16.20 2.17 -15.53
C THR A 198 15.74 2.16 -14.07
N GLN A 199 16.24 3.08 -13.25
CA GLN A 199 15.68 3.31 -11.93
C GLN A 199 14.44 4.18 -12.07
N ALA A 200 13.28 3.57 -11.83
CA ALA A 200 12.04 4.31 -11.77
C ALA A 200 11.92 4.96 -10.38
N LEU A 201 12.64 6.07 -10.20
CA LEU A 201 12.60 6.93 -9.02
C LEU A 201 11.19 7.50 -8.85
N PHE A 202 10.59 7.30 -7.67
CA PHE A 202 9.35 7.97 -7.32
C PHE A 202 9.67 9.40 -6.90
N HIS A 203 9.08 10.37 -7.58
CA HIS A 203 9.05 11.76 -7.14
C HIS A 203 7.63 12.06 -6.69
N VAL A 204 7.46 12.39 -5.42
CA VAL A 204 6.19 12.80 -4.84
C VAL A 204 6.30 14.26 -4.43
N ASP A 205 5.51 15.13 -5.05
CA ASP A 205 5.45 16.52 -4.64
C ASP A 205 4.49 16.66 -3.44
N LEU A 206 5.05 16.88 -2.25
CA LEU A 206 4.28 17.11 -1.02
C LEU A 206 3.75 18.54 -0.92
N SER A 207 4.07 19.43 -1.88
CA SER A 207 3.45 20.74 -1.99
C SER A 207 2.08 20.71 -2.68
N ASP A 208 1.71 19.60 -3.31
CA ASP A 208 0.32 19.35 -3.71
C ASP A 208 -0.57 19.37 -2.45
N GLU A 209 -1.57 20.24 -2.46
CA GLU A 209 -2.51 20.49 -1.36
C GLU A 209 -3.26 19.22 -0.90
N SER A 210 -3.21 18.16 -1.70
CA SER A 210 -3.82 16.87 -1.43
C SER A 210 -3.03 15.99 -0.44
N TRP A 211 -1.73 16.25 -0.23
CA TRP A 211 -0.94 15.54 0.78
C TRP A 211 -1.16 16.12 2.18
N VAL A 212 -1.67 15.29 3.09
CA VAL A 212 -1.94 15.67 4.48
C VAL A 212 -0.99 14.95 5.40
N LEU A 213 -0.38 15.68 6.35
CA LEU A 213 0.38 15.08 7.44
C LEU A 213 -0.56 14.28 8.34
N ILE A 214 -0.42 12.96 8.37
CA ILE A 214 -1.27 12.05 9.15
C ILE A 214 -0.59 11.57 10.44
N GLN A 215 0.75 11.65 10.50
CA GLN A 215 1.51 11.34 11.70
C GLN A 215 2.79 12.18 11.75
N ALA A 216 2.96 12.92 12.85
CA ALA A 216 4.17 13.69 13.11
C ALA A 216 5.37 12.78 13.42
N PRO A 217 6.61 13.28 13.24
CA PRO A 217 7.81 12.60 13.73
C PRO A 217 7.65 12.18 15.19
N ILE A 218 8.02 10.95 15.52
CA ILE A 218 8.16 10.56 16.92
C ILE A 218 9.38 11.32 17.44
N ALA A 219 9.17 12.29 18.32
CA ALA A 219 10.26 12.98 19.00
C ALA A 219 11.11 11.93 19.70
N THR A 220 12.29 11.65 19.17
CA THR A 220 13.28 10.86 19.87
C THR A 220 13.79 11.77 20.98
N GLY A 221 13.28 11.57 22.21
CA GLY A 221 13.85 12.22 23.39
C GLY A 221 15.31 11.80 23.47
N GLU A 222 16.21 12.70 23.08
CA GLU A 222 17.63 12.65 23.41
C GLU A 222 17.83 13.08 24.87
#